data_AF-A0A367J5Z7-F1
#
_entry.id   AF-A0A367J5Z7-F1
#
_cell.length_a   1.000
_cell.length_b   1.000
_cell.length_c   1.000
_cell.angle_alpha   90.00
_cell.angle_beta   90.00
_cell.angle_gamma   90.00
#
_symmetry.space_group_name_H-M   'P 1'
#
loop_
_entity.id
_entity.type
_entity.pdbx_description
1 polymer ?
#
loop_
_entity_poly.entity_id
_entity_poly.type
_entity_poly.pdbx_seq_one_letter_code
_entity_poly.pdbx_strand_id
1 'polypeptide(L)'
;MHRTISFAARAAPPTSLRLLRPHASPPTVHRAFSSATSKPKASRLPFKSIAASVALTSSFYLYSRSIAEAEAIHNYNTNPSMTTVAELQDMDNRIAVQAKTTEELALALFVYRLCAFPWLVNAAPHLIAAAERLHLQAPVYWFIKQTFFRHFCGGETSEECISSMDKLAQSGINCILDLSVEADLHLDKQEERPEGQSKYYRDEQQADVILKMIKTCIQTAAGGASANAMVAVKVTGFTAPELLLRLNQAVTALDQAFLDYQQNGHLDAQGVSQVIQKVLPPAESQEQEQKRQSIIDHLKREKGTLDLLEFRKLFNLQGPGRDIWWKTSQMDSKSVMLTSEDLEAYDRMIQRVDEACSLAHQLKVGVMVDAEQSYFQNIIDHVAINLQRKYNRRIENQYSGPTVYNTYQMYTKSARGKLELDVELSKRENFVFAAKLVRGAYMVSERKRALDMNYPSPIHDTLEDTHDSYNGGVKYLVNKLREHQESTGETLTVSNSPIVFMVASHNRDSVILTIEEMEKNHISPHSGVVLFGQLFSMQDQISYTLARHGYAAYKYLPYGMIDEVIPYLLRRAQENSSILGGPGVAHERQLMWDELKNRITGKATKPDVSVNTTA
;
A
#
# COMPACT_ATOMS: atom_id res chain seq x y z
N MET A 1 64.11 -31.28 -18.47
CA MET A 1 64.31 -32.66 -17.96
C MET A 1 63.00 -33.44 -18.11
N HIS A 2 63.04 -34.77 -17.91
CA HIS A 2 61.90 -35.71 -17.94
C HIS A 2 60.70 -35.30 -17.05
N ARG A 3 59.45 -35.75 -17.24
CA ARG A 3 58.75 -36.67 -18.20
C ARG A 3 57.26 -36.20 -18.30
N THR A 4 56.50 -36.22 -19.40
CA THR A 4 55.90 -37.36 -20.19
C THR A 4 55.00 -38.29 -19.36
N ILE A 5 53.79 -38.74 -19.75
CA ILE A 5 53.13 -38.91 -21.08
C ILE A 5 51.59 -38.61 -21.03
N SER A 6 50.98 -38.45 -22.21
CA SER A 6 49.55 -38.54 -22.61
C SER A 6 48.86 -39.89 -22.21
N PHE A 7 47.55 -40.20 -22.37
CA PHE A 7 46.72 -40.25 -23.60
C PHE A 7 45.19 -40.33 -23.31
N ALA A 8 44.37 -40.33 -24.38
CA ALA A 8 42.90 -40.26 -24.33
C ALA A 8 42.17 -41.39 -25.12
N ALA A 9 40.84 -41.44 -24.95
CA ALA A 9 39.79 -41.81 -25.93
C ALA A 9 39.03 -43.17 -25.86
N ARG A 10 37.69 -43.04 -25.95
CA ARG A 10 36.68 -43.87 -26.68
C ARG A 10 36.17 -45.24 -26.17
N ALA A 11 34.84 -45.24 -25.97
CA ALA A 11 33.83 -46.19 -26.48
C ALA A 11 33.54 -47.53 -25.74
N ALA A 12 32.34 -48.06 -26.04
CA ALA A 12 31.61 -49.21 -25.47
C ALA A 12 30.81 -49.89 -26.63
N PRO A 13 29.81 -50.79 -26.44
CA PRO A 13 29.34 -51.57 -25.28
C PRO A 13 29.62 -53.09 -25.54
N PRO A 14 28.72 -54.12 -25.59
CA PRO A 14 27.25 -54.29 -25.37
C PRO A 14 26.97 -54.83 -23.93
N THR A 15 25.98 -55.67 -23.51
CA THR A 15 24.90 -56.56 -24.05
C THR A 15 23.93 -56.87 -22.84
N SER A 16 22.74 -57.51 -22.85
CA SER A 16 21.84 -58.13 -23.84
C SER A 16 20.47 -58.55 -23.22
N LEU A 17 19.32 -58.10 -23.80
CA LEU A 17 17.98 -58.74 -23.78
C LEU A 17 17.26 -58.95 -22.40
N ARG A 18 15.93 -59.18 -22.27
CA ARG A 18 14.72 -59.33 -23.15
C ARG A 18 13.63 -58.31 -22.70
N LEU A 19 12.70 -57.76 -23.50
CA LEU A 19 11.70 -58.31 -24.46
C LEU A 19 10.57 -59.14 -23.75
N LEU A 20 9.26 -59.00 -24.02
CA LEU A 20 8.50 -58.38 -25.13
C LEU A 20 7.03 -58.01 -24.74
N ARG A 21 6.32 -57.24 -25.59
CA ARG A 21 4.84 -57.05 -25.65
C ARG A 21 4.22 -58.10 -26.65
N PRO A 22 2.95 -58.11 -27.16
CA PRO A 22 1.82 -57.16 -27.03
C PRO A 22 0.34 -57.70 -27.06
N HIS A 23 -0.61 -56.74 -27.03
CA HIS A 23 -1.91 -56.67 -27.74
C HIS A 23 -3.25 -57.29 -27.24
N ALA A 24 -4.28 -56.46 -27.45
CA ALA A 24 -5.68 -56.73 -27.82
C ALA A 24 -6.76 -57.05 -26.75
N SER A 25 -7.96 -56.55 -27.03
CA SER A 25 -9.24 -56.64 -26.31
C SER A 25 -10.36 -56.78 -27.37
N PRO A 26 -11.67 -56.89 -27.03
CA PRO A 26 -12.36 -57.31 -25.80
C PRO A 26 -13.15 -58.65 -26.03
N PRO A 27 -14.16 -59.04 -25.22
CA PRO A 27 -15.54 -58.63 -25.56
C PRO A 27 -16.52 -58.45 -24.37
N THR A 28 -17.77 -58.13 -24.74
CA THR A 28 -18.94 -57.69 -23.96
C THR A 28 -19.82 -58.78 -23.30
N VAL A 29 -20.69 -58.34 -22.36
CA VAL A 29 -22.17 -58.56 -22.31
C VAL A 29 -22.83 -59.43 -21.19
N HIS A 30 -23.74 -58.74 -20.45
CA HIS A 30 -25.01 -59.13 -19.76
C HIS A 30 -25.18 -60.15 -18.59
N ARG A 31 -26.19 -59.79 -17.76
CA ARG A 31 -27.02 -60.54 -16.77
C ARG A 31 -26.32 -61.04 -15.50
N ALA A 32 -26.67 -60.68 -14.25
CA ALA A 32 -27.86 -60.08 -13.57
C ALA A 32 -28.90 -61.07 -13.00
N PHE A 33 -29.41 -60.72 -11.79
CA PHE A 33 -30.29 -61.50 -10.89
C PHE A 33 -29.60 -62.77 -10.31
N SER A 34 -29.83 -63.21 -9.05
CA SER A 34 -30.72 -62.79 -7.94
C SER A 34 -30.02 -63.14 -6.59
N SER A 35 -30.46 -62.90 -5.34
CA SER A 35 -31.75 -62.55 -4.69
C SER A 35 -31.50 -61.76 -3.37
N ALA A 36 -32.57 -61.45 -2.61
CA ALA A 36 -32.53 -60.98 -1.21
C ALA A 36 -31.98 -62.08 -0.24
N THR A 37 -31.57 -61.81 1.02
CA THR A 37 -32.47 -61.39 2.12
C THR A 37 -31.84 -60.58 3.29
N SER A 38 -32.72 -59.78 3.92
CA SER A 38 -32.79 -59.41 5.36
C SER A 38 -31.68 -58.61 6.09
N LYS A 39 -32.08 -57.36 6.43
CA LYS A 39 -31.94 -56.66 7.73
C LYS A 39 -30.60 -55.99 8.11
N PRO A 40 -30.63 -54.95 8.99
CA PRO A 40 -29.89 -53.71 8.72
C PRO A 40 -28.64 -53.47 9.58
N LYS A 41 -27.67 -52.74 9.02
CA LYS A 41 -26.63 -52.01 9.76
C LYS A 41 -26.36 -50.65 9.10
N ALA A 42 -25.90 -49.70 9.91
CA ALA A 42 -25.81 -48.27 9.60
C ALA A 42 -24.93 -47.94 8.37
N SER A 43 -25.45 -47.05 7.51
CA SER A 43 -24.63 -46.28 6.57
C SER A 43 -23.93 -45.13 7.31
N ARG A 44 -22.63 -44.96 7.09
CA ARG A 44 -21.87 -43.82 7.62
C ARG A 44 -22.15 -42.57 6.77
N LEU A 45 -22.51 -41.46 7.40
CA LEU A 45 -22.49 -40.15 6.75
C LEU A 45 -21.05 -39.73 6.45
N PRO A 46 -20.76 -39.11 5.29
CA PRO A 46 -19.42 -38.62 4.97
C PRO A 46 -19.12 -37.36 5.79
N PHE A 47 -17.96 -37.35 6.47
CA PHE A 47 -17.55 -36.33 7.44
C PHE A 47 -17.25 -34.92 6.86
N LYS A 48 -17.69 -34.63 5.62
CA LYS A 48 -17.43 -33.37 4.90
C LYS A 48 -18.58 -32.36 4.91
N SER A 49 -19.81 -32.75 5.27
CA SER A 49 -20.94 -31.81 5.36
C SER A 49 -20.92 -30.98 6.65
N ILE A 50 -20.51 -31.60 7.78
CA ILE A 50 -20.55 -30.93 9.10
C ILE A 50 -19.59 -29.74 9.14
N ALA A 51 -18.38 -29.85 8.58
CA ALA A 51 -17.43 -28.73 8.53
C ALA A 51 -17.98 -27.52 7.74
N ALA A 52 -18.69 -27.77 6.63
CA ALA A 52 -19.33 -26.71 5.85
C ALA A 52 -20.48 -26.06 6.63
N SER A 53 -21.35 -26.84 7.27
CA SER A 53 -22.44 -26.29 8.09
C SER A 53 -21.94 -25.53 9.31
N VAL A 54 -20.91 -26.03 10.01
CA VAL A 54 -20.29 -25.32 11.15
C VAL A 54 -19.61 -24.03 10.69
N ALA A 55 -18.87 -24.04 9.58
CA ALA A 55 -18.30 -22.82 9.00
C ALA A 55 -19.37 -21.81 8.58
N LEU A 56 -20.51 -22.28 8.04
CA LEU A 56 -21.64 -21.40 7.68
C LEU A 56 -22.30 -20.82 8.93
N THR A 57 -22.60 -21.63 9.96
CA THR A 57 -23.23 -21.14 11.20
C THR A 57 -22.29 -20.28 12.03
N SER A 58 -20.98 -20.56 12.06
CA SER A 58 -19.99 -19.68 12.70
C SER A 58 -19.86 -18.36 11.94
N SER A 59 -19.85 -18.39 10.60
CA SER A 59 -19.89 -17.16 9.78
C SER A 59 -21.17 -16.37 10.01
N PHE A 60 -22.34 -17.03 10.05
CA PHE A 60 -23.61 -16.38 10.32
C PHE A 60 -23.68 -15.81 11.75
N TYR A 61 -23.15 -16.53 12.75
CA TYR A 61 -23.12 -16.10 14.13
C TYR A 61 -22.17 -14.91 14.33
N LEU A 62 -20.98 -14.93 13.71
CA LEU A 62 -20.05 -13.81 13.69
C LEU A 62 -20.61 -12.60 12.93
N TYR A 63 -21.33 -12.83 11.83
CA TYR A 63 -21.96 -11.75 11.04
C TYR A 63 -23.18 -11.14 11.75
N SER A 64 -24.04 -11.96 12.35
CA SER A 64 -25.13 -11.49 13.22
C SER A 64 -24.59 -10.80 14.47
N ARG A 65 -23.42 -11.23 14.96
CA ARG A 65 -22.74 -10.57 16.07
C ARG A 65 -22.13 -9.23 15.63
N SER A 66 -21.51 -9.12 14.46
CA SER A 66 -21.02 -7.81 13.97
C SER A 66 -22.14 -6.82 13.65
N ILE A 67 -23.32 -7.31 13.21
CA ILE A 67 -24.53 -6.47 13.09
C ILE A 67 -25.04 -6.09 14.47
N ALA A 68 -25.18 -7.04 15.40
CA ALA A 68 -25.62 -6.76 16.76
C ALA A 68 -24.65 -5.83 17.53
N GLU A 69 -23.35 -5.90 17.27
CA GLU A 69 -22.34 -4.99 17.83
C GLU A 69 -22.47 -3.60 17.21
N ALA A 70 -22.70 -3.48 15.90
CA ALA A 70 -23.02 -2.20 15.25
C ALA A 70 -24.36 -1.59 15.75
N GLU A 71 -25.35 -2.44 16.06
CA GLU A 71 -26.64 -2.05 16.65
C GLU A 71 -26.58 -1.84 18.18
N ALA A 72 -25.57 -2.35 18.88
CA ALA A 72 -25.34 -2.15 20.32
C ALA A 72 -24.49 -0.89 20.60
N ILE A 73 -23.53 -0.57 19.73
CA ILE A 73 -22.84 0.74 19.69
C ILE A 73 -23.85 1.90 19.48
N HIS A 74 -25.03 1.60 18.92
CA HIS A 74 -26.07 2.54 18.49
C HIS A 74 -26.79 3.32 19.61
N ASN A 75 -26.43 3.16 20.89
CA ASN A 75 -27.04 3.84 22.03
C ASN A 75 -26.00 4.48 22.99
N TYR A 76 -25.16 5.39 22.48
CA TYR A 76 -24.34 6.27 23.31
C TYR A 76 -24.56 7.75 23.01
N ASN A 77 -24.43 8.58 24.06
CA ASN A 77 -24.82 9.99 24.06
C ASN A 77 -24.06 10.81 23.00
N THR A 78 -24.74 11.13 21.89
CA THR A 78 -24.46 12.36 21.16
C THR A 78 -24.80 13.54 22.09
N ASN A 79 -23.79 14.27 22.54
CA ASN A 79 -24.01 15.50 23.29
C ASN A 79 -24.59 16.55 22.31
N PRO A 80 -25.88 16.95 22.37
CA PRO A 80 -26.61 17.38 21.17
C PRO A 80 -26.27 18.77 20.59
N SER A 81 -25.15 19.38 20.97
CA SER A 81 -24.91 20.82 20.80
C SER A 81 -23.88 21.23 19.73
N MET A 82 -22.98 20.34 19.28
CA MET A 82 -21.93 20.69 18.31
C MET A 82 -21.77 19.65 17.18
N THR A 83 -21.61 20.15 15.95
CA THR A 83 -21.28 19.35 14.77
C THR A 83 -19.79 19.02 14.71
N THR A 84 -19.40 18.01 13.91
CA THR A 84 -17.99 17.67 13.67
C THR A 84 -17.15 18.88 13.26
N VAL A 85 -17.68 19.74 12.38
CA VAL A 85 -16.99 20.94 11.90
C VAL A 85 -16.80 21.95 13.03
N ALA A 86 -17.83 22.22 13.84
CA ALA A 86 -17.73 23.14 14.97
C ALA A 86 -16.71 22.66 16.01
N GLU A 87 -16.66 21.35 16.29
CA GLU A 87 -15.69 20.76 17.22
C GLU A 87 -14.25 20.71 16.66
N LEU A 88 -14.08 20.54 15.35
CA LEU A 88 -12.76 20.66 14.72
C LEU A 88 -12.26 22.11 14.71
N GLN A 89 -13.17 23.09 14.63
CA GLN A 89 -12.87 24.52 14.72
C GLN A 89 -12.63 24.99 16.16
N ASP A 90 -13.20 24.32 17.17
CA ASP A 90 -12.92 24.57 18.58
C ASP A 90 -11.44 24.28 18.88
N MET A 91 -10.70 25.36 19.11
CA MET A 91 -9.29 25.29 19.48
C MET A 91 -9.10 24.75 20.89
N ASP A 92 -10.03 25.03 21.82
CA ASP A 92 -9.90 24.67 23.23
C ASP A 92 -10.40 23.24 23.55
N ASN A 93 -10.85 22.50 22.53
CA ASN A 93 -11.26 21.10 22.64
C ASN A 93 -10.17 20.23 23.32
N ARG A 94 -10.56 19.41 24.30
CA ARG A 94 -9.63 18.62 25.12
C ARG A 94 -9.62 17.12 24.86
N ILE A 95 -10.39 16.62 23.88
CA ILE A 95 -10.61 15.18 23.68
C ILE A 95 -9.31 14.35 23.62
N ALA A 96 -8.33 14.75 22.82
CA ALA A 96 -7.09 13.97 22.68
C ALA A 96 -6.13 14.12 23.88
N VAL A 97 -6.13 15.27 24.57
CA VAL A 97 -5.31 15.43 25.79
C VAL A 97 -5.93 14.74 27.00
N GLN A 98 -7.26 14.58 27.04
CA GLN A 98 -7.98 13.80 28.04
C GLN A 98 -7.73 12.30 27.90
N ALA A 99 -7.66 11.77 26.66
CA ALA A 99 -7.39 10.37 26.39
C ALA A 99 -5.96 9.92 26.75
N LYS A 100 -4.97 10.83 26.70
CA LYS A 100 -3.56 10.52 27.05
C LYS A 100 -3.34 10.45 28.56
N THR A 101 -2.40 9.61 28.99
CA THR A 101 -1.93 9.56 30.38
C THR A 101 -1.06 10.77 30.74
N THR A 102 -0.85 10.99 32.05
CA THR A 102 0.00 12.09 32.55
C THR A 102 1.47 11.94 32.15
N GLU A 103 1.97 10.71 32.00
CA GLU A 103 3.33 10.45 31.50
C GLU A 103 3.44 10.80 30.02
N GLU A 104 2.49 10.37 29.18
CA GLU A 104 2.49 10.66 27.74
C GLU A 104 2.38 12.16 27.45
N LEU A 105 1.60 12.92 28.24
CA LEU A 105 1.54 14.38 28.13
C LEU A 105 2.89 15.04 28.49
N ALA A 106 3.54 14.61 29.57
CA ALA A 106 4.85 15.14 29.97
C ALA A 106 5.94 14.78 28.95
N LEU A 107 5.92 13.55 28.43
CA LEU A 107 6.83 13.06 27.39
C LEU A 107 6.67 13.84 26.08
N ALA A 108 5.44 14.03 25.60
CA ALA A 108 5.14 14.79 24.40
C ALA A 108 5.64 16.24 24.53
N LEU A 109 5.33 16.91 25.65
CA LEU A 109 5.80 18.28 25.93
C LEU A 109 7.34 18.38 25.94
N PHE A 110 8.04 17.37 26.48
CA PHE A 110 9.50 17.30 26.45
C PHE A 110 10.05 17.13 25.01
N VAL A 111 9.52 16.16 24.25
CA VAL A 111 9.96 15.90 22.86
C VAL A 111 9.68 17.11 21.96
N TYR A 112 8.48 17.70 22.03
CA TYR A 112 8.17 18.95 21.32
C TYR A 112 9.07 20.12 21.73
N ARG A 113 9.51 20.18 22.99
CA ARG A 113 10.45 21.22 23.44
C ARG A 113 11.84 21.05 22.83
N LEU A 114 12.30 19.81 22.59
CA LEU A 114 13.55 19.51 21.89
C LEU A 114 13.45 19.81 20.39
N CYS A 115 12.38 19.36 19.72
CA CYS A 115 12.13 19.66 18.31
C CYS A 115 12.05 21.16 18.02
N ALA A 116 11.64 21.99 19.00
CA ALA A 116 11.60 23.45 18.89
C ALA A 116 12.98 24.14 18.92
N PHE A 117 14.09 23.40 18.85
CA PHE A 117 15.44 23.94 18.71
C PHE A 117 16.08 23.48 17.38
N PRO A 118 16.00 24.28 16.30
CA PRO A 118 16.49 23.89 14.98
C PRO A 118 17.99 23.52 14.94
N TRP A 119 18.82 24.16 15.78
CA TRP A 119 20.24 23.84 15.89
C TRP A 119 20.49 22.41 16.41
N LEU A 120 19.64 21.92 17.32
CA LEU A 120 19.75 20.59 17.90
C LEU A 120 19.30 19.53 16.89
N VAL A 121 18.16 19.78 16.22
CA VAL A 121 17.60 18.89 15.20
C VAL A 121 18.53 18.78 13.99
N ASN A 122 19.16 19.87 13.56
CA ASN A 122 20.15 19.85 12.48
C ASN A 122 21.47 19.18 12.89
N ALA A 123 21.84 19.21 14.18
CA ALA A 123 23.02 18.52 14.70
C ALA A 123 22.79 17.01 14.91
N ALA A 124 21.54 16.57 15.12
CA ALA A 124 21.22 15.20 15.52
C ALA A 124 21.81 14.08 14.62
N PRO A 125 21.76 14.17 13.27
CA PRO A 125 22.38 13.15 12.40
C PRO A 125 23.90 13.05 12.61
N HIS A 126 24.58 14.18 12.81
CA HIS A 126 26.02 14.22 13.05
C HIS A 126 26.38 13.71 14.46
N LEU A 127 25.53 13.97 15.47
CA LEU A 127 25.71 13.47 16.83
C LEU A 127 25.54 11.94 16.91
N ILE A 128 24.57 11.38 16.18
CA ILE A 128 24.33 9.93 16.09
C ILE A 128 25.53 9.24 15.41
N ALA A 129 25.93 9.70 14.21
CA ALA A 129 27.07 9.15 13.48
C ALA A 129 28.41 9.30 14.24
N ALA A 130 28.57 10.37 15.03
CA ALA A 130 29.73 10.53 15.91
C ALA A 130 29.69 9.56 17.10
N ALA A 131 28.52 9.30 17.68
CA ALA A 131 28.36 8.34 18.77
C ALA A 131 28.63 6.89 18.31
N GLU A 132 28.11 6.48 17.15
CA GLU A 132 28.41 5.19 16.51
C GLU A 132 29.92 5.01 16.29
N ARG A 133 30.56 6.01 15.67
CA ARG A 133 32.00 6.01 15.37
C ARG A 133 32.90 5.99 16.63
N LEU A 134 32.39 6.46 17.77
CA LEU A 134 33.09 6.43 19.06
C LEU A 134 32.65 5.25 19.95
N HIS A 135 31.79 4.36 19.45
CA HIS A 135 31.18 3.26 20.20
C HIS A 135 30.40 3.69 21.46
N LEU A 136 29.82 4.90 21.40
CA LEU A 136 28.96 5.52 22.42
C LEU A 136 27.47 5.54 22.01
N GLN A 137 27.07 4.72 21.03
CA GLN A 137 25.68 4.67 20.56
C GLN A 137 24.70 4.17 21.62
N ALA A 138 25.11 3.30 22.55
CA ALA A 138 24.22 2.73 23.57
C ALA A 138 23.48 3.77 24.44
N PRO A 139 24.13 4.76 25.10
CA PRO A 139 23.42 5.81 25.84
C PRO A 139 22.61 6.76 24.93
N VAL A 140 23.04 6.99 23.68
CA VAL A 140 22.30 7.83 22.72
C VAL A 140 21.02 7.14 22.27
N TYR A 141 21.09 5.86 21.94
CA TYR A 141 19.96 5.02 21.56
C TYR A 141 19.02 4.84 22.75
N TRP A 142 19.54 4.63 23.97
CA TRP A 142 18.70 4.62 25.18
C TRP A 142 17.92 5.93 25.35
N PHE A 143 18.57 7.09 25.15
CA PHE A 143 17.90 8.38 25.22
C PHE A 143 16.83 8.54 24.13
N ILE A 144 17.14 8.21 22.88
CA ILE A 144 16.18 8.23 21.76
C ILE A 144 15.00 7.29 22.04
N LYS A 145 15.27 6.09 22.56
CA LYS A 145 14.25 5.09 22.94
C LYS A 145 13.29 5.65 23.97
N GLN A 146 13.82 6.21 25.06
CA GLN A 146 13.00 6.75 26.15
C GLN A 146 12.31 8.08 25.83
N THR A 147 12.58 8.69 24.66
CA THR A 147 12.04 10.01 24.29
C THR A 147 11.31 9.98 22.95
N PHE A 148 12.02 10.17 21.84
CA PHE A 148 11.46 10.28 20.50
C PHE A 148 10.77 8.99 20.03
N PHE A 149 11.35 7.82 20.30
CA PHE A 149 10.77 6.53 19.92
C PHE A 149 9.42 6.30 20.63
N ARG A 150 9.39 6.37 21.97
CA ARG A 150 8.16 6.23 22.77
C ARG A 150 7.07 7.26 22.44
N HIS A 151 7.41 8.35 21.75
CA HIS A 151 6.43 9.34 21.31
C HIS A 151 5.93 9.11 19.87
N PHE A 152 6.80 8.73 18.93
CA PHE A 152 6.49 8.65 17.51
C PHE A 152 6.36 7.23 16.92
N CYS A 153 6.72 6.18 17.66
CA CYS A 153 6.63 4.78 17.24
C CYS A 153 5.67 4.00 18.16
N GLY A 154 5.08 2.91 17.63
CA GLY A 154 4.14 2.04 18.36
C GLY A 154 4.81 0.96 19.23
N GLY A 155 6.07 0.59 18.95
CA GLY A 155 6.81 -0.44 19.67
C GLY A 155 8.01 -0.96 18.86
N GLU A 156 8.93 -1.65 19.53
CA GLU A 156 9.97 -2.45 18.85
C GLU A 156 9.45 -3.84 18.48
N THR A 157 8.63 -4.45 19.34
CA THR A 157 8.09 -5.80 19.11
C THR A 157 6.64 -5.79 18.60
N SER A 158 6.17 -6.94 18.12
CA SER A 158 4.76 -7.10 17.69
C SER A 158 3.78 -6.90 18.85
N GLU A 159 4.14 -7.35 20.04
CA GLU A 159 3.32 -7.27 21.25
C GLU A 159 3.22 -5.82 21.76
N GLU A 160 4.33 -5.07 21.72
CA GLU A 160 4.32 -3.63 22.01
C GLU A 160 3.47 -2.86 20.99
N CYS A 161 3.63 -3.17 19.69
CA CYS A 161 2.86 -2.56 18.61
C CYS A 161 1.35 -2.83 18.76
N ILE A 162 0.96 -4.08 19.02
CA ILE A 162 -0.45 -4.47 19.30
C ILE A 162 -0.98 -3.72 20.52
N SER A 163 -0.22 -3.61 21.62
CA SER A 163 -0.65 -2.83 22.78
C SER A 163 -0.88 -1.35 22.47
N SER A 164 -0.11 -0.77 21.54
CA SER A 164 -0.32 0.60 21.05
C SER A 164 -1.50 0.72 20.09
N MET A 165 -1.76 -0.29 19.25
CA MET A 165 -2.95 -0.37 18.40
C MET A 165 -4.23 -0.46 19.24
N ASP A 166 -4.24 -1.29 20.29
CA ASP A 166 -5.41 -1.53 21.13
C ASP A 166 -5.83 -0.28 21.93
N LYS A 167 -4.86 0.54 22.36
CA LYS A 167 -5.14 1.86 22.99
C LYS A 167 -5.81 2.84 22.03
N LEU A 168 -5.43 2.82 20.75
CA LEU A 168 -6.05 3.62 19.71
C LEU A 168 -7.45 3.08 19.36
N ALA A 169 -7.61 1.75 19.28
CA ALA A 169 -8.88 1.09 19.02
C ALA A 169 -9.94 1.38 20.10
N GLN A 170 -9.55 1.47 21.38
CA GLN A 170 -10.40 1.94 22.48
C GLN A 170 -10.96 3.36 22.26
N SER A 171 -10.32 4.16 21.42
CA SER A 171 -10.73 5.52 21.03
C SER A 171 -11.43 5.57 19.67
N GLY A 172 -11.76 4.43 19.06
CA GLY A 172 -12.31 4.32 17.70
C GLY A 172 -11.30 4.56 16.57
N ILE A 173 -9.99 4.61 16.88
CA ILE A 173 -8.93 4.95 15.93
C ILE A 173 -8.23 3.68 15.43
N ASN A 174 -8.19 3.51 14.12
CA ASN A 174 -7.55 2.38 13.45
C ASN A 174 -6.06 2.66 13.18
N CYS A 175 -5.28 1.65 12.78
CA CYS A 175 -3.83 1.78 12.57
C CYS A 175 -3.40 1.40 11.15
N ILE A 176 -2.39 2.10 10.64
CA ILE A 176 -1.62 1.75 9.43
C ILE A 176 -0.18 1.51 9.89
N LEU A 177 0.25 0.25 10.01
CA LEU A 177 1.57 -0.09 10.50
C LEU A 177 2.62 0.22 9.44
N ASP A 178 3.63 1.00 9.79
CA ASP A 178 4.77 1.34 8.93
C ASP A 178 6.01 0.60 9.44
N LEU A 179 6.40 -0.45 8.73
CA LEU A 179 7.72 -1.06 8.92
C LEU A 179 8.75 -0.06 8.40
N SER A 180 9.43 0.65 9.31
CA SER A 180 10.30 1.78 8.95
C SER A 180 11.65 1.38 8.32
N VAL A 181 11.75 0.18 7.75
CA VAL A 181 12.90 -0.30 7.00
C VAL A 181 13.00 0.46 5.67
N GLU A 182 13.83 1.51 5.67
CA GLU A 182 14.31 2.12 4.43
C GLU A 182 15.28 1.14 3.72
N ALA A 183 15.43 1.27 2.39
CA ALA A 183 16.06 0.24 1.54
C ALA A 183 17.59 0.08 1.70
N ASP A 184 18.19 0.57 2.78
CA ASP A 184 19.62 0.50 3.12
C ASP A 184 19.92 -0.56 4.22
N LEU A 185 19.17 -1.67 4.28
CA LEU A 185 19.50 -2.79 5.18
C LEU A 185 20.96 -3.20 5.01
N HIS A 186 21.70 -3.23 6.11
CA HIS A 186 23.13 -3.55 6.13
C HIS A 186 23.36 -5.07 6.05
N LEU A 187 23.00 -5.68 4.91
CA LEU A 187 23.55 -6.98 4.52
C LEU A 187 25.07 -6.84 4.31
N ASP A 188 25.83 -7.86 4.71
CA ASP A 188 27.29 -7.84 4.63
C ASP A 188 27.77 -7.68 3.18
N LYS A 189 28.29 -6.49 2.86
CA LYS A 189 28.70 -6.08 1.50
C LYS A 189 29.93 -6.85 0.96
N GLN A 190 30.39 -7.87 1.69
CA GLN A 190 31.63 -8.61 1.45
C GLN A 190 31.46 -9.91 0.64
N GLU A 191 30.26 -10.50 0.53
CA GLU A 191 30.05 -11.69 -0.31
C GLU A 191 30.02 -11.34 -1.80
N GLU A 192 31.07 -11.71 -2.55
CA GLU A 192 31.16 -11.52 -3.99
C GLU A 192 29.98 -12.17 -4.74
N ARG A 193 29.47 -11.54 -5.80
CA ARG A 193 28.38 -12.11 -6.59
C ARG A 193 28.86 -13.40 -7.28
N PRO A 194 28.23 -14.57 -7.04
CA PRO A 194 28.64 -15.81 -7.70
C PRO A 194 28.55 -15.74 -9.22
N GLU A 195 29.42 -16.46 -9.93
CA GLU A 195 29.37 -16.55 -11.39
C GLU A 195 28.01 -17.11 -11.86
N GLY A 196 27.49 -16.54 -12.95
CA GLY A 196 26.18 -16.93 -13.52
C GLY A 196 24.95 -16.40 -12.79
N GLN A 197 25.08 -15.73 -11.63
CA GLN A 197 23.93 -15.08 -10.96
C GLN A 197 23.54 -13.76 -11.60
N SER A 198 22.26 -13.38 -11.48
CA SER A 198 21.72 -12.10 -12.00
C SER A 198 22.46 -10.88 -11.43
N LYS A 199 22.52 -9.78 -12.18
CA LYS A 199 23.06 -8.50 -11.68
C LYS A 199 22.32 -7.99 -10.42
N TYR A 200 21.06 -8.36 -10.25
CA TYR A 200 20.21 -7.96 -9.11
C TYR A 200 20.26 -8.91 -7.89
N TYR A 201 21.13 -9.93 -7.91
CA TYR A 201 21.13 -11.02 -6.93
C TYR A 201 21.16 -10.58 -5.45
N ARG A 202 21.93 -9.54 -5.11
CA ARG A 202 22.03 -9.04 -3.72
C ARG A 202 20.76 -8.29 -3.29
N ASP A 203 20.26 -7.40 -4.14
CA ASP A 203 19.00 -6.66 -3.93
C ASP A 203 17.82 -7.63 -3.78
N GLU A 204 17.83 -8.74 -4.52
CA GLU A 204 16.83 -9.80 -4.40
C GLU A 204 16.91 -10.59 -3.09
N GLN A 205 18.11 -10.86 -2.55
CA GLN A 205 18.26 -11.40 -1.20
C GLN A 205 17.71 -10.44 -0.14
N GLN A 206 17.95 -9.14 -0.28
CA GLN A 206 17.42 -8.11 0.61
C GLN A 206 15.88 -8.04 0.54
N ALA A 207 15.32 -8.12 -0.67
CA ALA A 207 13.88 -8.20 -0.90
C ALA A 207 13.24 -9.45 -0.27
N ASP A 208 13.94 -10.59 -0.23
CA ASP A 208 13.50 -11.80 0.47
C ASP A 208 13.53 -11.67 2.00
N VAL A 209 14.33 -10.74 2.55
CA VAL A 209 14.30 -10.38 3.98
C VAL A 209 13.14 -9.42 4.25
N ILE A 210 13.01 -8.36 3.46
CA ILE A 210 11.94 -7.35 3.58
C ILE A 210 10.56 -8.00 3.43
N LEU A 211 10.39 -8.97 2.52
CA LEU A 211 9.16 -9.76 2.40
C LEU A 211 8.80 -10.51 3.70
N LYS A 212 9.77 -11.05 4.44
CA LYS A 212 9.52 -11.74 5.72
C LYS A 212 9.06 -10.73 6.77
N MET A 213 9.74 -9.59 6.87
CA MET A 213 9.39 -8.52 7.82
C MET A 213 8.01 -7.94 7.54
N ILE A 214 7.63 -7.75 6.26
CA ILE A 214 6.29 -7.31 5.86
C ILE A 214 5.24 -8.40 6.12
N LYS A 215 5.54 -9.69 5.94
CA LYS A 215 4.64 -10.78 6.36
C LYS A 215 4.42 -10.78 7.87
N THR A 216 5.44 -10.50 8.69
CA THR A 216 5.28 -10.27 10.12
C THR A 216 4.42 -9.03 10.38
N CYS A 217 4.67 -7.90 9.72
CA CYS A 217 3.85 -6.67 9.81
C CYS A 217 2.35 -6.94 9.62
N ILE A 218 2.01 -7.72 8.58
CA ILE A 218 0.63 -8.11 8.28
C ILE A 218 0.05 -9.00 9.39
N GLN A 219 0.84 -9.88 9.99
CA GLN A 219 0.42 -10.70 11.13
C GLN A 219 0.23 -9.87 12.41
N THR A 220 1.10 -8.89 12.67
CA THR A 220 0.95 -7.91 13.76
C THR A 220 -0.32 -7.07 13.59
N ALA A 221 -0.57 -6.56 12.38
CA ALA A 221 -1.76 -5.80 12.04
C ALA A 221 -3.05 -6.63 12.27
N ALA A 222 -3.04 -7.90 11.87
CA ALA A 222 -4.15 -8.83 12.09
C ALA A 222 -4.34 -9.29 13.55
N GLY A 223 -3.38 -8.99 14.44
CA GLY A 223 -3.38 -9.40 15.85
C GLY A 223 -3.98 -8.38 16.81
N GLY A 224 -4.22 -7.13 16.38
CA GLY A 224 -4.82 -6.09 17.22
C GLY A 224 -6.35 -6.10 17.26
N ALA A 225 -6.93 -5.40 18.23
CA ALA A 225 -8.38 -5.36 18.46
C ALA A 225 -9.18 -4.62 17.36
N SER A 226 -8.52 -3.82 16.50
CA SER A 226 -9.17 -3.22 15.33
C SER A 226 -9.20 -4.21 14.15
N ALA A 227 -10.41 -4.61 13.75
CA ALA A 227 -10.65 -5.45 12.58
C ALA A 227 -10.30 -4.80 11.23
N ASN A 228 -9.91 -3.52 11.21
CA ASN A 228 -9.66 -2.72 9.99
C ASN A 228 -8.20 -2.23 9.90
N ALA A 229 -7.25 -2.89 10.58
CA ALA A 229 -5.84 -2.53 10.52
C ALA A 229 -5.26 -2.63 9.09
N MET A 230 -4.27 -1.81 8.81
CA MET A 230 -3.55 -1.75 7.53
C MET A 230 -2.04 -1.81 7.73
N VAL A 231 -1.30 -2.08 6.66
CA VAL A 231 0.17 -2.01 6.58
C VAL A 231 0.60 -1.09 5.45
N ALA A 232 1.68 -0.33 5.64
CA ALA A 232 2.33 0.44 4.59
C ALA A 232 3.44 -0.38 3.92
N VAL A 233 3.51 -0.30 2.59
CA VAL A 233 4.37 -1.18 1.76
C VAL A 233 5.02 -0.36 0.65
N LYS A 234 6.35 -0.30 0.63
CA LYS A 234 7.16 0.39 -0.39
C LYS A 234 7.60 -0.60 -1.45
N VAL A 235 7.51 -0.24 -2.73
CA VAL A 235 7.83 -1.17 -3.84
C VAL A 235 9.35 -1.26 -4.04
N THR A 236 10.09 -0.19 -3.70
CA THR A 236 11.57 -0.22 -3.64
C THR A 236 12.13 -1.27 -2.69
N GLY A 237 11.36 -1.71 -1.68
CA GLY A 237 11.76 -2.78 -0.77
C GLY A 237 11.78 -4.20 -1.37
N PHE A 238 11.32 -4.39 -2.61
CA PHE A 238 11.19 -5.72 -3.22
C PHE A 238 12.12 -6.00 -4.41
N THR A 239 12.94 -5.04 -4.83
CA THR A 239 13.89 -5.20 -5.94
C THR A 239 14.97 -4.11 -5.98
N ALA A 240 15.93 -4.26 -6.88
CA ALA A 240 16.98 -3.28 -7.13
C ALA A 240 16.42 -1.91 -7.61
N PRO A 241 16.88 -0.78 -7.06
CA PRO A 241 16.53 0.55 -7.54
C PRO A 241 16.87 0.81 -9.03
N GLU A 242 17.88 0.15 -9.59
CA GLU A 242 18.18 0.19 -11.04
C GLU A 242 17.01 -0.38 -11.86
N LEU A 243 16.43 -1.51 -11.43
CA LEU A 243 15.34 -2.15 -12.16
C LEU A 243 14.11 -1.23 -12.20
N LEU A 244 13.73 -0.65 -11.06
CA LEU A 244 12.60 0.29 -11.00
C LEU A 244 12.84 1.53 -11.87
N LEU A 245 14.07 2.03 -11.96
CA LEU A 245 14.41 3.13 -12.86
C LEU A 245 14.20 2.75 -14.33
N ARG A 246 14.68 1.56 -14.75
CA ARG A 246 14.54 1.06 -16.13
C ARG A 246 13.07 0.78 -16.50
N LEU A 247 12.30 0.16 -15.59
CA LEU A 247 10.86 -0.05 -15.75
C LEU A 247 10.09 1.27 -15.84
N ASN A 248 10.41 2.24 -14.97
CA ASN A 248 9.79 3.57 -14.99
C ASN A 248 10.13 4.32 -16.30
N GLN A 249 11.37 4.22 -16.79
CA GLN A 249 11.78 4.75 -18.10
C GLN A 249 10.96 4.12 -19.23
N ALA A 250 10.81 2.80 -19.26
CA ALA A 250 10.06 2.07 -20.27
C ALA A 250 8.57 2.46 -20.30
N VAL A 251 7.90 2.54 -19.14
CA VAL A 251 6.50 2.99 -19.03
C VAL A 251 6.34 4.46 -19.42
N THR A 252 7.25 5.33 -18.98
CA THR A 252 7.20 6.77 -19.31
C THR A 252 7.47 7.03 -20.80
N ALA A 253 8.33 6.23 -21.44
CA ALA A 253 8.57 6.29 -22.88
C ALA A 253 7.33 5.89 -23.70
N LEU A 254 6.55 4.90 -23.24
CA LEU A 254 5.27 4.55 -23.86
C LEU A 254 4.22 5.66 -23.70
N ASP A 255 4.06 6.22 -22.49
CA ASP A 255 3.12 7.33 -22.25
C ASP A 255 3.48 8.57 -23.10
N GLN A 256 4.77 8.90 -23.20
CA GLN A 256 5.21 10.00 -24.07
C GLN A 256 4.96 9.69 -25.55
N ALA A 257 5.28 8.47 -26.01
CA ALA A 257 5.04 8.07 -27.40
C ALA A 257 3.54 8.00 -27.74
N PHE A 258 2.67 7.72 -26.78
CA PHE A 258 1.22 7.90 -26.95
C PHE A 258 0.88 9.37 -27.22
N LEU A 259 1.36 10.29 -26.37
CA LEU A 259 1.09 11.73 -26.51
C LEU A 259 1.64 12.31 -27.82
N ASP A 260 2.79 11.81 -28.29
CA ASP A 260 3.45 12.23 -29.53
C ASP A 260 2.70 11.82 -30.82
N TYR A 261 1.95 10.71 -30.79
CA TYR A 261 1.33 10.11 -31.98
C TYR A 261 -0.21 10.06 -31.95
N GLN A 262 -0.85 10.33 -30.81
CA GLN A 262 -2.31 10.34 -30.69
C GLN A 262 -2.96 11.50 -31.45
N GLN A 263 -4.19 11.27 -31.91
CA GLN A 263 -5.07 12.27 -32.50
C GLN A 263 -6.38 12.28 -31.70
N ASN A 264 -6.76 13.44 -31.15
CA ASN A 264 -7.98 13.62 -30.35
C ASN A 264 -8.13 12.59 -29.20
N GLY A 265 -7.04 12.27 -28.51
CA GLY A 265 -7.00 11.32 -27.39
C GLY A 265 -6.90 9.84 -27.78
N HIS A 266 -6.71 9.52 -29.06
CA HIS A 266 -6.74 8.14 -29.57
C HIS A 266 -5.55 7.84 -30.52
N LEU A 267 -5.03 6.62 -30.49
CA LEU A 267 -4.07 6.10 -31.49
C LEU A 267 -4.78 5.18 -32.49
N ASP A 268 -4.50 5.34 -33.78
CA ASP A 268 -4.86 4.34 -34.79
C ASP A 268 -3.77 3.26 -34.93
N ALA A 269 -3.99 2.29 -35.83
CA ALA A 269 -3.03 1.24 -36.10
C ALA A 269 -1.65 1.75 -36.57
N GLN A 270 -1.58 2.90 -37.26
CA GLN A 270 -0.32 3.50 -37.71
C GLN A 270 0.44 4.15 -36.55
N GLY A 271 -0.26 4.90 -35.69
CA GLY A 271 0.31 5.48 -34.48
C GLY A 271 0.84 4.40 -33.53
N VAL A 272 0.12 3.29 -33.35
CA VAL A 272 0.63 2.14 -32.57
C VAL A 272 1.89 1.54 -33.21
N SER A 273 1.96 1.41 -34.54
CA SER A 273 3.20 0.98 -35.22
C SER A 273 4.37 1.94 -35.00
N GLN A 274 4.13 3.26 -34.94
CA GLN A 274 5.16 4.26 -34.64
C GLN A 274 5.64 4.17 -33.18
N VAL A 275 4.74 3.92 -32.22
CA VAL A 275 5.13 3.65 -30.82
C VAL A 275 6.02 2.40 -30.73
N ILE A 276 5.63 1.30 -31.39
CA ILE A 276 6.41 0.05 -31.39
C ILE A 276 7.83 0.30 -31.91
N GLN A 277 7.98 1.01 -33.03
CA GLN A 277 9.28 1.34 -33.62
C GLN A 277 10.13 2.31 -32.76
N LYS A 278 9.49 3.16 -31.94
CA LYS A 278 10.17 4.17 -31.11
C LYS A 278 10.61 3.65 -29.74
N VAL A 279 9.85 2.74 -29.13
CA VAL A 279 9.98 2.39 -27.70
C VAL A 279 10.30 0.92 -27.44
N LEU A 280 9.78 0.00 -28.25
CA LEU A 280 9.88 -1.44 -27.98
C LEU A 280 11.11 -2.06 -28.64
N PRO A 281 11.67 -3.14 -28.05
CA PRO A 281 12.75 -3.87 -28.67
C PRO A 281 12.28 -4.57 -29.96
N PRO A 282 13.18 -4.77 -30.94
CA PRO A 282 12.90 -5.60 -32.11
C PRO A 282 12.61 -7.04 -31.69
N ALA A 283 11.79 -7.73 -32.48
CA ALA A 283 11.36 -9.08 -32.17
C ALA A 283 12.52 -10.09 -32.16
N GLU A 284 12.54 -11.01 -31.19
CA GLU A 284 13.51 -12.10 -31.09
C GLU A 284 13.27 -13.21 -32.14
N SER A 285 12.08 -13.27 -32.74
CA SER A 285 11.71 -14.32 -33.69
C SER A 285 10.63 -13.87 -34.69
N GLN A 286 10.57 -14.56 -35.84
CA GLN A 286 9.51 -14.35 -36.83
C GLN A 286 8.11 -14.68 -36.29
N GLU A 287 7.99 -15.62 -35.36
CA GLU A 287 6.71 -15.97 -34.73
C GLU A 287 6.19 -14.83 -33.82
N GLN A 288 7.10 -14.19 -33.06
CA GLN A 288 6.76 -13.01 -32.25
C GLN A 288 6.35 -11.84 -33.15
N GLU A 289 7.06 -11.60 -34.26
CA GLU A 289 6.72 -10.53 -35.22
C GLU A 289 5.36 -10.80 -35.91
N GLN A 290 5.06 -12.04 -36.29
CA GLN A 290 3.75 -12.43 -36.83
C GLN A 290 2.62 -12.20 -35.80
N LYS A 291 2.88 -12.45 -34.51
CA LYS A 291 1.93 -12.13 -33.42
C LYS A 291 1.74 -10.62 -33.27
N ARG A 292 2.80 -9.81 -33.31
CA ARG A 292 2.73 -8.34 -33.30
C ARG A 292 1.87 -7.84 -34.46
N GLN A 293 2.17 -8.24 -35.69
CA GLN A 293 1.44 -7.83 -36.89
C GLN A 293 -0.04 -8.24 -36.85
N SER A 294 -0.35 -9.46 -36.41
CA SER A 294 -1.73 -9.95 -36.27
C SER A 294 -2.59 -9.06 -35.36
N ILE A 295 -2.02 -8.57 -34.25
CA ILE A 295 -2.69 -7.66 -33.33
C ILE A 295 -2.94 -6.29 -33.97
N ILE A 296 -1.98 -5.75 -34.74
CA ILE A 296 -2.12 -4.49 -35.48
C ILE A 296 -3.17 -4.62 -36.60
N ASP A 297 -3.18 -5.75 -37.31
CA ASP A 297 -4.17 -6.03 -38.37
C ASP A 297 -5.58 -6.23 -37.81
N HIS A 298 -5.72 -6.76 -36.59
CA HIS A 298 -7.01 -6.83 -35.87
C HIS A 298 -7.48 -5.44 -35.43
N LEU A 299 -6.61 -4.64 -34.79
CA LEU A 299 -6.90 -3.24 -34.45
C LEU A 299 -7.39 -2.46 -35.68
N LYS A 300 -6.67 -2.58 -36.81
CA LYS A 300 -6.99 -1.90 -38.08
C LYS A 300 -8.33 -2.34 -38.70
N ARG A 301 -8.76 -3.60 -38.49
CA ARG A 301 -9.99 -4.15 -39.10
C ARG A 301 -11.24 -3.99 -38.25
N GLU A 302 -11.13 -4.17 -36.94
CA GLU A 302 -12.28 -4.42 -36.07
C GLU A 302 -12.52 -3.32 -35.03
N LYS A 303 -11.50 -2.50 -34.72
CA LYS A 303 -11.57 -1.51 -33.63
C LYS A 303 -11.24 -0.08 -34.05
N GLY A 304 -10.42 0.10 -35.08
CA GLY A 304 -9.99 1.40 -35.61
C GLY A 304 -8.93 2.09 -34.75
N THR A 305 -9.23 2.38 -33.48
CA THR A 305 -8.35 3.14 -32.57
C THR A 305 -8.31 2.57 -31.15
N LEU A 306 -7.38 3.08 -30.34
CA LEU A 306 -7.22 2.84 -28.90
C LEU A 306 -7.18 4.18 -28.14
N ASP A 307 -7.87 4.29 -27.01
CA ASP A 307 -7.60 5.35 -26.03
C ASP A 307 -6.40 5.02 -25.12
N LEU A 308 -6.01 5.95 -24.25
CA LEU A 308 -4.86 5.79 -23.34
C LEU A 308 -4.97 4.57 -22.40
N LEU A 309 -6.15 4.24 -21.91
CA LEU A 309 -6.34 3.08 -21.03
C LEU A 309 -6.18 1.77 -21.79
N GLU A 310 -6.70 1.72 -23.02
CA GLU A 310 -6.60 0.55 -23.88
C GLU A 310 -5.19 0.35 -24.43
N PHE A 311 -4.49 1.44 -24.75
CA PHE A 311 -3.07 1.45 -25.08
C PHE A 311 -2.21 0.94 -23.92
N ARG A 312 -2.40 1.47 -22.71
CA ARG A 312 -1.69 1.01 -21.50
C ARG A 312 -1.99 -0.46 -21.19
N LYS A 313 -3.19 -0.95 -21.51
CA LYS A 313 -3.58 -2.36 -21.40
C LYS A 313 -2.87 -3.24 -22.43
N LEU A 314 -2.69 -2.76 -23.67
CA LEU A 314 -2.01 -3.49 -24.74
C LEU A 314 -0.55 -3.82 -24.40
N PHE A 315 0.17 -2.86 -23.82
CA PHE A 315 1.60 -2.96 -23.50
C PHE A 315 1.90 -3.27 -22.02
N ASN A 316 0.88 -3.63 -21.24
CA ASN A 316 0.98 -3.88 -19.79
C ASN A 316 2.06 -4.92 -19.45
N LEU A 317 3.00 -4.58 -18.56
CA LEU A 317 4.12 -5.43 -18.14
C LEU A 317 3.68 -6.66 -17.34
N GLN A 318 2.48 -6.65 -16.77
CA GLN A 318 1.84 -7.83 -16.14
C GLN A 318 0.70 -8.41 -17.01
N GLY A 319 0.57 -7.95 -18.26
CA GLY A 319 -0.45 -8.39 -19.19
C GLY A 319 -0.04 -9.64 -19.99
N PRO A 320 -1.01 -10.45 -20.50
CA PRO A 320 -0.72 -11.66 -21.28
C PRO A 320 0.00 -11.39 -22.61
N GLY A 321 0.02 -10.13 -23.06
CA GLY A 321 0.78 -9.69 -24.24
C GLY A 321 2.25 -9.32 -23.96
N ARG A 322 2.72 -9.33 -22.70
CA ARG A 322 4.07 -8.84 -22.31
C ARG A 322 5.17 -9.40 -23.21
N ASP A 323 5.24 -10.72 -23.37
CA ASP A 323 6.31 -11.36 -24.13
C ASP A 323 6.18 -11.18 -25.64
N ILE A 324 5.03 -10.75 -26.15
CA ILE A 324 4.88 -10.35 -27.56
C ILE A 324 5.61 -9.00 -27.78
N TRP A 325 5.56 -8.09 -26.82
CA TRP A 325 6.05 -6.72 -26.95
C TRP A 325 7.46 -6.47 -26.40
N TRP A 326 7.79 -7.06 -25.25
CA TRP A 326 8.99 -6.70 -24.48
C TRP A 326 10.10 -7.73 -24.53
N LYS A 327 9.78 -9.02 -24.73
CA LYS A 327 10.80 -10.07 -24.71
C LYS A 327 11.75 -9.93 -25.90
N THR A 328 13.05 -9.98 -25.63
CA THR A 328 14.10 -9.80 -26.65
C THR A 328 15.37 -10.57 -26.30
N SER A 329 16.11 -10.96 -27.33
CA SER A 329 17.43 -11.58 -27.24
C SER A 329 18.57 -10.56 -27.07
N GLN A 330 18.28 -9.25 -27.11
CA GLN A 330 19.30 -8.22 -26.87
C GLN A 330 19.65 -8.12 -25.37
N MET A 331 20.95 -8.19 -25.09
CA MET A 331 21.51 -8.13 -23.73
C MET A 331 22.15 -6.77 -23.37
N ASP A 332 22.36 -5.88 -24.34
CA ASP A 332 22.91 -4.54 -24.05
C ASP A 332 21.81 -3.63 -23.50
N SER A 333 21.93 -3.27 -22.22
CA SER A 333 21.02 -2.36 -21.53
C SER A 333 21.00 -0.93 -22.09
N LYS A 334 21.92 -0.60 -23.02
CA LYS A 334 21.95 0.65 -23.79
C LYS A 334 21.20 0.57 -25.13
N SER A 335 20.97 -0.61 -25.70
CA SER A 335 20.23 -0.78 -26.96
C SER A 335 18.73 -1.02 -26.73
N VAL A 336 18.34 -1.51 -25.54
CA VAL A 336 16.94 -1.78 -25.18
C VAL A 336 16.56 -1.24 -23.79
N MET A 337 15.35 -0.68 -23.71
CA MET A 337 14.76 -0.15 -22.46
C MET A 337 14.69 -1.21 -21.34
N LEU A 338 14.38 -2.46 -21.72
CA LEU A 338 14.33 -3.63 -20.83
C LEU A 338 14.98 -4.82 -21.55
N THR A 339 15.81 -5.58 -20.83
CA THR A 339 16.32 -6.89 -21.28
C THR A 339 15.42 -8.01 -20.76
N SER A 340 15.63 -9.25 -21.23
CA SER A 340 14.93 -10.40 -20.65
C SER A 340 15.29 -10.64 -19.16
N GLU A 341 16.51 -10.29 -18.72
CA GLU A 341 16.88 -10.32 -17.29
C GLU A 341 16.08 -9.29 -16.47
N ASP A 342 15.86 -8.09 -17.03
CA ASP A 342 15.03 -7.07 -16.37
C ASP A 342 13.57 -7.56 -16.20
N LEU A 343 13.03 -8.27 -17.20
CA LEU A 343 11.68 -8.85 -17.12
C LEU A 343 11.58 -9.99 -16.11
N GLU A 344 12.57 -10.88 -16.05
CA GLU A 344 12.60 -11.97 -15.05
C GLU A 344 12.76 -11.45 -13.62
N ALA A 345 13.56 -10.40 -13.40
CA ALA A 345 13.70 -9.73 -12.11
C ALA A 345 12.41 -8.98 -11.71
N TYR A 346 11.68 -8.43 -12.69
CA TYR A 346 10.36 -7.85 -12.47
C TYR A 346 9.35 -8.92 -12.04
N ASP A 347 9.33 -10.09 -12.67
CA ASP A 347 8.47 -11.21 -12.24
C ASP A 347 8.76 -11.66 -10.80
N ARG A 348 10.04 -11.72 -10.40
CA ARG A 348 10.43 -12.02 -9.01
C ARG A 348 10.00 -10.93 -8.04
N MET A 349 10.11 -9.64 -8.41
CA MET A 349 9.56 -8.54 -7.61
C MET A 349 8.03 -8.66 -7.46
N ILE A 350 7.31 -8.89 -8.56
CA ILE A 350 5.85 -9.06 -8.56
C ILE A 350 5.44 -10.23 -7.66
N GLN A 351 6.13 -11.37 -7.72
CA GLN A 351 5.85 -12.52 -6.84
C GLN A 351 5.93 -12.12 -5.36
N ARG A 352 6.97 -11.38 -4.94
CA ARG A 352 7.11 -10.96 -3.53
C ARG A 352 5.97 -10.05 -3.08
N VAL A 353 5.63 -9.02 -3.88
CA VAL A 353 4.54 -8.09 -3.54
C VAL A 353 3.19 -8.82 -3.53
N ASP A 354 2.98 -9.74 -4.46
CA ASP A 354 1.77 -10.57 -4.55
C ASP A 354 1.64 -11.53 -3.35
N GLU A 355 2.73 -12.15 -2.89
CA GLU A 355 2.74 -12.96 -1.67
C GLU A 355 2.39 -12.16 -0.41
N ALA A 356 2.84 -10.91 -0.31
CA ALA A 356 2.45 -10.01 0.78
C ALA A 356 0.95 -9.64 0.68
N CYS A 357 0.48 -9.21 -0.51
CA CYS A 357 -0.94 -8.88 -0.72
C CYS A 357 -1.86 -10.08 -0.52
N SER A 358 -1.43 -11.29 -0.88
CA SER A 358 -2.15 -12.54 -0.68
C SER A 358 -2.32 -12.86 0.81
N LEU A 359 -1.28 -12.70 1.63
CA LEU A 359 -1.38 -12.88 3.08
C LEU A 359 -2.31 -11.83 3.70
N ALA A 360 -2.16 -10.56 3.30
CA ALA A 360 -2.98 -9.47 3.81
C ALA A 360 -4.48 -9.68 3.48
N HIS A 361 -4.79 -10.08 2.24
CA HIS A 361 -6.14 -10.43 1.82
C HIS A 361 -6.73 -11.59 2.65
N GLN A 362 -5.94 -12.64 2.90
CA GLN A 362 -6.35 -13.79 3.74
C GLN A 362 -6.62 -13.40 5.20
N LEU A 363 -5.87 -12.44 5.75
CA LEU A 363 -6.01 -11.94 7.11
C LEU A 363 -6.90 -10.67 7.22
N LYS A 364 -7.53 -10.25 6.11
CA LYS A 364 -8.37 -9.03 5.98
C LYS A 364 -7.66 -7.70 6.33
N VAL A 365 -6.34 -7.68 6.27
CA VAL A 365 -5.51 -6.48 6.50
C VAL A 365 -5.40 -5.67 5.21
N GLY A 366 -5.55 -4.34 5.30
CA GLY A 366 -5.33 -3.47 4.14
C GLY A 366 -3.84 -3.26 3.81
N VAL A 367 -3.48 -3.24 2.53
CA VAL A 367 -2.14 -2.95 2.03
C VAL A 367 -2.14 -1.57 1.37
N MET A 368 -1.43 -0.65 2.00
CA MET A 368 -1.23 0.71 1.54
C MET A 368 0.06 0.76 0.72
N VAL A 369 -0.03 0.65 -0.61
CA VAL A 369 1.14 0.80 -1.49
C VAL A 369 1.56 2.26 -1.44
N ASP A 370 2.75 2.48 -0.90
CA ASP A 370 3.24 3.80 -0.55
C ASP A 370 3.87 4.49 -1.75
N ALA A 371 3.74 5.81 -1.81
CA ALA A 371 4.29 6.59 -2.91
C ALA A 371 5.70 7.09 -2.60
N GLU A 372 6.56 7.06 -3.61
CA GLU A 372 8.00 7.24 -3.48
C GLU A 372 8.47 8.40 -4.39
N GLN A 373 9.72 8.43 -4.85
CA GLN A 373 10.19 9.52 -5.72
C GLN A 373 9.60 9.44 -7.14
N SER A 374 9.47 10.58 -7.82
CA SER A 374 8.76 10.71 -9.10
C SER A 374 9.33 9.81 -10.22
N TYR A 375 10.63 9.51 -10.15
CA TYR A 375 11.35 8.65 -11.10
C TYR A 375 11.15 7.13 -10.86
N PHE A 376 10.38 6.74 -9.85
CA PHE A 376 9.83 5.39 -9.68
C PHE A 376 8.29 5.35 -9.74
N GLN A 377 7.60 6.48 -9.54
CA GLN A 377 6.16 6.47 -9.28
C GLN A 377 5.31 5.84 -10.41
N ASN A 378 5.70 5.94 -11.69
CA ASN A 378 4.89 5.36 -12.78
C ASN A 378 4.89 3.82 -12.76
N ILE A 379 5.99 3.18 -12.35
CA ILE A 379 6.00 1.72 -12.17
C ILE A 379 5.33 1.30 -10.84
N ILE A 380 5.42 2.14 -9.79
CA ILE A 380 4.70 1.90 -8.52
C ILE A 380 3.19 1.94 -8.73
N ASP A 381 2.68 2.97 -9.42
CA ASP A 381 1.26 3.09 -9.79
C ASP A 381 0.80 1.88 -10.62
N HIS A 382 1.61 1.45 -11.58
CA HIS A 382 1.33 0.28 -12.42
C HIS A 382 1.18 -1.01 -11.60
N VAL A 383 2.11 -1.27 -10.69
CA VAL A 383 2.07 -2.43 -9.77
C VAL A 383 0.84 -2.35 -8.87
N ALA A 384 0.59 -1.19 -8.25
CA ALA A 384 -0.54 -0.99 -7.35
C ALA A 384 -1.89 -1.24 -8.06
N ILE A 385 -2.10 -0.66 -9.26
CA ILE A 385 -3.34 -0.83 -10.03
C ILE A 385 -3.52 -2.27 -10.51
N ASN A 386 -2.46 -2.98 -10.92
CA ASN A 386 -2.56 -4.40 -11.26
C ASN A 386 -2.86 -5.29 -10.03
N LEU A 387 -2.44 -4.90 -8.83
CA LEU A 387 -2.83 -5.56 -7.58
C LEU A 387 -4.29 -5.26 -7.19
N GLN A 388 -4.79 -4.02 -7.39
CA GLN A 388 -6.22 -3.71 -7.22
C GLN A 388 -7.09 -4.52 -8.19
N ARG A 389 -6.68 -4.64 -9.45
CA ARG A 389 -7.29 -5.52 -10.46
C ARG A 389 -7.35 -7.00 -10.05
N LYS A 390 -6.56 -7.44 -9.07
CA LYS A 390 -6.56 -8.80 -8.53
C LYS A 390 -7.39 -8.90 -7.24
N TYR A 391 -7.10 -8.06 -6.25
CA TYR A 391 -7.61 -8.19 -4.89
C TYR A 391 -8.86 -7.34 -4.57
N ASN A 392 -9.17 -6.32 -5.36
CA ASN A 392 -10.34 -5.44 -5.16
C ASN A 392 -11.49 -5.72 -6.15
N ARG A 393 -11.54 -6.93 -6.74
CA ARG A 393 -12.57 -7.36 -7.70
C ARG A 393 -13.97 -7.26 -7.11
N ARG A 394 -14.86 -6.42 -7.64
CA ARG A 394 -16.24 -6.29 -7.15
C ARG A 394 -17.02 -7.60 -7.38
N ILE A 395 -17.26 -8.34 -6.31
CA ILE A 395 -17.99 -9.62 -6.28
C ILE A 395 -19.24 -9.41 -5.41
N GLU A 396 -20.40 -9.79 -5.95
CA GLU A 396 -21.68 -9.66 -5.26
C GLU A 396 -21.72 -10.48 -3.95
N ASN A 397 -22.25 -9.88 -2.88
CA ASN A 397 -22.54 -10.52 -1.60
C ASN A 397 -21.35 -11.08 -0.78
N GLN A 398 -20.09 -10.80 -1.14
CA GLN A 398 -18.90 -11.25 -0.38
C GLN A 398 -17.78 -10.19 -0.33
N TYR A 399 -18.03 -9.02 0.28
CA TYR A 399 -17.02 -7.96 0.41
C TYR A 399 -16.82 -7.43 1.84
N SER A 400 -15.55 -7.35 2.24
CA SER A 400 -15.07 -6.70 3.47
C SER A 400 -14.16 -5.49 3.17
N GLY A 401 -14.44 -4.80 2.06
CA GLY A 401 -13.65 -3.68 1.56
C GLY A 401 -12.47 -4.05 0.67
N PRO A 402 -11.84 -3.06 0.01
CA PRO A 402 -10.67 -3.30 -0.82
C PRO A 402 -9.44 -3.62 0.04
N THR A 403 -8.62 -4.56 -0.43
CA THR A 403 -7.36 -4.91 0.23
C THR A 403 -6.25 -3.94 -0.15
N VAL A 404 -6.06 -3.63 -1.42
CA VAL A 404 -4.89 -2.88 -1.90
C VAL A 404 -5.26 -1.44 -2.22
N TYR A 405 -4.50 -0.46 -1.72
CA TYR A 405 -4.69 0.97 -1.94
C TYR A 405 -3.45 1.56 -2.63
N ASN A 406 -3.61 2.46 -3.61
CA ASN A 406 -2.48 3.21 -4.20
C ASN A 406 -2.37 4.61 -3.58
N THR A 407 -1.16 5.15 -3.46
CA THR A 407 -0.93 6.48 -2.88
C THR A 407 -0.74 7.55 -3.97
N TYR A 408 -1.61 8.56 -3.99
CA TYR A 408 -1.55 9.68 -4.93
C TYR A 408 -0.93 10.91 -4.26
N GLN A 409 0.23 11.34 -4.76
CA GLN A 409 0.94 12.51 -4.24
C GLN A 409 0.50 13.78 -4.98
N MET A 410 -0.46 14.49 -4.42
CA MET A 410 -1.17 15.59 -5.06
C MET A 410 -0.31 16.84 -5.32
N TYR A 411 0.90 16.92 -4.75
CA TYR A 411 1.91 17.93 -5.10
C TYR A 411 2.51 17.75 -6.51
N THR A 412 2.34 16.59 -7.16
CA THR A 412 2.84 16.38 -8.53
C THR A 412 1.85 16.93 -9.55
N LYS A 413 2.37 17.56 -10.61
CA LYS A 413 1.56 18.16 -11.69
C LYS A 413 0.68 17.15 -12.44
N SER A 414 1.01 15.86 -12.37
CA SER A 414 0.28 14.76 -13.01
C SER A 414 -0.72 14.02 -12.11
N ALA A 415 -0.67 14.20 -10.78
CA ALA A 415 -1.43 13.36 -9.83
C ALA A 415 -2.94 13.37 -10.09
N ARG A 416 -3.53 14.54 -10.34
CA ARG A 416 -4.97 14.65 -10.57
C ARG A 416 -5.40 13.95 -11.87
N GLY A 417 -4.65 14.13 -12.95
CA GLY A 417 -4.93 13.43 -14.22
C GLY A 417 -4.81 11.91 -14.10
N LYS A 418 -3.84 11.41 -13.32
CA LYS A 418 -3.74 9.98 -12.97
C LYS A 418 -4.94 9.50 -12.16
N LEU A 419 -5.31 10.22 -11.11
CA LEU A 419 -6.43 9.88 -10.22
C LEU A 419 -7.75 9.75 -10.99
N GLU A 420 -8.05 10.70 -11.87
CA GLU A 420 -9.26 10.70 -12.70
C GLU A 420 -9.25 9.56 -13.74
N LEU A 421 -8.07 9.24 -14.29
CA LEU A 421 -7.85 8.15 -15.26
C LEU A 421 -7.98 6.75 -14.64
N ASP A 422 -7.43 6.55 -13.44
CA ASP A 422 -7.47 5.25 -12.74
C ASP A 422 -8.87 4.92 -12.17
N VAL A 423 -9.68 5.95 -11.86
CA VAL A 423 -11.12 5.80 -11.50
C VAL A 423 -11.96 5.37 -12.70
N GLU A 424 -11.71 5.90 -13.90
CA GLU A 424 -12.38 5.40 -15.11
C GLU A 424 -11.90 3.98 -15.47
N LEU A 425 -10.64 3.65 -15.20
CA LEU A 425 -10.11 2.29 -15.39
C LEU A 425 -10.76 1.26 -14.45
N SER A 426 -10.94 1.59 -13.17
CA SER A 426 -11.57 0.69 -12.19
C SER A 426 -13.01 0.36 -12.55
N LYS A 427 -13.75 1.37 -13.01
CA LYS A 427 -15.11 1.27 -13.53
C LYS A 427 -15.17 0.39 -14.79
N ARG A 428 -14.28 0.61 -15.76
CA ARG A 428 -14.22 -0.18 -17.01
C ARG A 428 -13.85 -1.65 -16.78
N GLU A 429 -13.07 -1.96 -15.76
CA GLU A 429 -12.62 -3.33 -15.47
C GLU A 429 -13.25 -3.96 -14.21
N ASN A 430 -14.26 -3.32 -13.61
CA ASN A 430 -15.01 -3.75 -12.42
C ASN A 430 -14.14 -4.20 -11.23
N PHE A 431 -13.37 -3.26 -10.68
CA PHE A 431 -12.74 -3.38 -9.36
C PHE A 431 -12.98 -2.11 -8.53
N VAL A 432 -12.92 -2.21 -7.18
CA VAL A 432 -13.03 -1.05 -6.28
C VAL A 432 -11.73 -0.25 -6.38
N PHE A 433 -11.85 1.02 -6.78
CA PHE A 433 -10.73 1.95 -6.76
C PHE A 433 -10.41 2.32 -5.32
N ALA A 434 -9.17 2.10 -4.92
CA ALA A 434 -8.72 2.28 -3.55
C ALA A 434 -7.50 3.21 -3.51
N ALA A 435 -7.60 4.33 -2.78
CA ALA A 435 -6.61 5.39 -2.84
C ALA A 435 -6.25 6.00 -1.47
N LYS A 436 -5.02 6.52 -1.34
CA LYS A 436 -4.60 7.43 -0.27
C LYS A 436 -4.09 8.72 -0.89
N LEU A 437 -4.79 9.83 -0.64
CA LEU A 437 -4.40 11.15 -1.12
C LEU A 437 -3.49 11.80 -0.07
N VAL A 438 -2.23 12.03 -0.43
CA VAL A 438 -1.24 12.80 0.33
C VAL A 438 -0.88 14.08 -0.42
N ARG A 439 -0.36 15.11 0.26
CA ARG A 439 0.29 16.24 -0.43
C ARG A 439 1.57 15.73 -1.11
N GLY A 440 2.58 15.32 -0.33
CA GLY A 440 3.80 14.67 -0.81
C GLY A 440 4.92 14.75 0.23
N ALA A 441 5.94 13.90 0.13
CA ALA A 441 7.06 13.85 1.09
C ALA A 441 8.41 14.31 0.51
N TYR A 442 8.58 14.31 -0.82
CA TYR A 442 9.89 14.45 -1.48
C TYR A 442 10.13 15.83 -2.11
N MET A 443 9.37 16.87 -1.72
CA MET A 443 9.38 18.20 -2.38
C MET A 443 10.77 18.81 -2.60
N VAL A 444 11.66 18.67 -1.62
CA VAL A 444 13.02 19.23 -1.65
C VAL A 444 13.93 18.43 -2.58
N SER A 445 13.89 17.10 -2.52
CA SER A 445 14.69 16.23 -3.37
C SER A 445 14.21 16.25 -4.83
N GLU A 446 12.91 16.36 -5.10
CA GLU A 446 12.36 16.54 -6.45
C GLU A 446 12.82 17.86 -7.09
N ARG A 447 12.74 18.99 -6.36
CA ARG A 447 13.23 20.28 -6.86
C ARG A 447 14.75 20.29 -7.06
N LYS A 448 15.51 19.68 -6.15
CA LYS A 448 16.96 19.53 -6.32
C LYS A 448 17.31 18.68 -7.54
N ARG A 449 16.69 17.49 -7.70
CA ARG A 449 16.97 16.59 -8.82
C ARG A 449 16.63 17.23 -10.17
N ALA A 450 15.52 17.97 -10.25
CA ALA A 450 15.12 18.72 -11.44
C ALA A 450 16.17 19.76 -11.86
N LEU A 451 16.77 20.47 -10.88
CA LEU A 451 17.90 21.38 -11.12
C LEU A 451 19.18 20.64 -11.52
N ASP A 452 19.61 19.66 -10.71
CA ASP A 452 20.87 18.91 -10.91
C ASP A 452 20.91 18.17 -12.25
N MET A 453 19.75 17.76 -12.78
CA MET A 453 19.61 17.06 -14.07
C MET A 453 19.00 17.93 -15.19
N ASN A 454 18.78 19.24 -14.96
CA ASN A 454 18.25 20.21 -15.91
C ASN A 454 16.96 19.77 -16.65
N TYR A 455 15.92 19.40 -15.88
CA TYR A 455 14.57 19.13 -16.40
C TYR A 455 13.48 19.89 -15.62
N PRO A 456 12.29 20.14 -16.21
CA PRO A 456 11.21 20.87 -15.53
C PRO A 456 10.76 20.16 -14.24
N SER A 457 10.57 20.90 -13.15
CA SER A 457 10.18 20.27 -11.88
C SER A 457 8.82 19.58 -12.00
N PRO A 458 8.70 18.28 -11.62
CA PRO A 458 7.47 17.51 -11.78
C PRO A 458 6.39 17.87 -10.76
N ILE A 459 6.73 18.74 -9.81
CA ILE A 459 5.87 19.20 -8.73
C ILE A 459 5.31 20.59 -9.03
N HIS A 460 4.21 20.91 -8.36
CA HIS A 460 3.56 22.20 -8.42
C HIS A 460 4.48 23.34 -7.99
N ASP A 461 4.26 24.53 -8.56
CA ASP A 461 5.17 25.66 -8.43
C ASP A 461 4.94 26.40 -7.11
N THR A 462 3.69 26.54 -6.67
CA THR A 462 3.32 27.05 -5.34
C THR A 462 2.75 25.96 -4.41
N LEU A 463 2.59 26.34 -3.13
CA LEU A 463 1.86 25.52 -2.15
C LEU A 463 0.35 25.50 -2.43
N GLU A 464 -0.20 26.58 -3.00
CA GLU A 464 -1.65 26.67 -3.22
C GLU A 464 -2.10 25.82 -4.41
N ASP A 465 -1.30 25.74 -5.48
CA ASP A 465 -1.47 24.74 -6.55
C ASP A 465 -1.54 23.30 -5.99
N THR A 466 -0.75 23.01 -4.94
CA THR A 466 -0.77 21.71 -4.24
C THR A 466 -2.05 21.55 -3.40
N HIS A 467 -2.60 22.63 -2.85
CA HIS A 467 -3.89 22.63 -2.15
C HIS A 467 -5.06 22.42 -3.10
N ASP A 468 -5.10 23.13 -4.23
CA ASP A 468 -6.14 22.97 -5.25
C ASP A 468 -6.11 21.59 -5.90
N SER A 469 -4.90 21.05 -6.15
CA SER A 469 -4.72 19.67 -6.59
C SER A 469 -5.26 18.67 -5.56
N TYR A 470 -4.91 18.83 -4.28
CA TYR A 470 -5.34 17.94 -3.20
C TYR A 470 -6.86 18.01 -2.95
N ASN A 471 -7.38 19.19 -2.64
CA ASN A 471 -8.79 19.43 -2.35
C ASN A 471 -9.67 19.17 -3.58
N GLY A 472 -9.17 19.44 -4.79
CA GLY A 472 -9.82 19.10 -6.05
C GLY A 472 -9.92 17.59 -6.30
N GLY A 473 -8.89 16.82 -5.94
CA GLY A 473 -8.94 15.35 -5.96
C GLY A 473 -9.97 14.77 -4.98
N VAL A 474 -10.02 15.30 -3.75
CA VAL A 474 -11.06 14.92 -2.76
C VAL A 474 -12.46 15.22 -3.31
N LYS A 475 -12.69 16.44 -3.80
CA LYS A 475 -13.99 16.86 -4.37
C LYS A 475 -14.40 15.99 -5.57
N TYR A 476 -13.46 15.59 -6.43
CA TYR A 476 -13.73 14.67 -7.53
C TYR A 476 -14.21 13.30 -7.02
N LEU A 477 -13.51 12.70 -6.04
CA LEU A 477 -13.87 11.38 -5.50
C LEU A 477 -15.20 11.40 -4.74
N VAL A 478 -15.47 12.43 -3.92
CA VAL A 478 -16.77 12.63 -3.26
C VAL A 478 -17.90 12.79 -4.28
N ASN A 479 -17.67 13.56 -5.35
CA ASN A 479 -18.65 13.70 -6.42
C ASN A 479 -18.91 12.37 -7.15
N LYS A 480 -17.89 11.52 -7.36
CA LYS A 480 -18.06 10.19 -7.97
C LYS A 480 -18.76 9.19 -7.05
N LEU A 481 -18.58 9.32 -5.74
CA LEU A 481 -19.38 8.59 -4.74
C LEU A 481 -20.85 9.02 -4.81
N ARG A 482 -21.14 10.34 -4.87
CA ARG A 482 -22.51 10.85 -5.02
C ARG A 482 -23.16 10.35 -6.31
N GLU A 483 -22.48 10.46 -7.46
CA GLU A 483 -22.97 9.94 -8.74
C GLU A 483 -23.35 8.44 -8.65
N HIS A 484 -22.61 7.64 -7.87
CA HIS A 484 -22.95 6.25 -7.65
C HIS A 484 -24.21 6.08 -6.77
N GLN A 485 -24.25 6.77 -5.62
CA GLN A 485 -25.40 6.75 -4.69
C GLN A 485 -26.70 7.23 -5.36
N GLU A 486 -26.61 8.24 -6.23
CA GLU A 486 -27.70 8.72 -7.09
C GLU A 486 -28.13 7.68 -8.13
N SER A 487 -27.20 6.87 -8.64
CA SER A 487 -27.48 5.85 -9.66
C SER A 487 -28.08 4.54 -9.12
N THR A 488 -27.81 4.20 -7.86
CA THR A 488 -28.33 2.98 -7.20
C THR A 488 -29.55 3.25 -6.33
N GLY A 489 -29.65 4.44 -5.73
CA GLY A 489 -30.60 4.72 -4.65
C GLY A 489 -30.23 4.07 -3.31
N GLU A 490 -29.06 3.46 -3.20
CA GLU A 490 -28.56 2.81 -1.98
C GLU A 490 -27.55 3.70 -1.25
N THR A 491 -27.68 3.82 0.07
CA THR A 491 -26.66 4.43 0.92
C THR A 491 -25.31 3.75 0.72
N LEU A 492 -24.25 4.54 0.58
CA LEU A 492 -22.89 4.05 0.40
C LEU A 492 -22.39 3.26 1.62
N THR A 493 -21.80 2.10 1.33
CA THR A 493 -21.11 1.23 2.28
C THR A 493 -19.82 0.70 1.66
N VAL A 494 -18.95 0.15 2.50
CA VAL A 494 -17.71 -0.53 2.10
C VAL A 494 -17.95 -1.72 1.12
N SER A 495 -19.16 -2.29 1.05
CA SER A 495 -19.48 -3.44 0.20
C SER A 495 -20.12 -3.11 -1.15
N ASN A 496 -20.90 -2.02 -1.28
CA ASN A 496 -21.47 -1.61 -2.57
C ASN A 496 -20.61 -0.58 -3.33
N SER A 497 -19.83 0.25 -2.65
CA SER A 497 -19.12 1.38 -3.27
C SER A 497 -18.10 0.98 -4.36
N PRO A 498 -17.98 1.75 -5.47
CA PRO A 498 -16.92 1.60 -6.47
C PRO A 498 -15.60 2.25 -6.05
N ILE A 499 -15.60 3.09 -5.00
CA ILE A 499 -14.45 3.87 -4.54
C ILE A 499 -14.35 3.77 -3.02
N VAL A 500 -13.14 3.58 -2.50
CA VAL A 500 -12.79 3.85 -1.09
C VAL A 500 -11.52 4.68 -1.07
N PHE A 501 -11.48 5.80 -0.36
CA PHE A 501 -10.27 6.64 -0.35
C PHE A 501 -9.95 7.26 1.01
N MET A 502 -8.66 7.47 1.25
CA MET A 502 -8.13 8.06 2.46
C MET A 502 -7.64 9.49 2.23
N VAL A 503 -8.20 10.43 2.99
CA VAL A 503 -7.71 11.80 3.14
C VAL A 503 -6.59 11.78 4.18
N ALA A 504 -5.35 11.55 3.73
CA ALA A 504 -4.17 11.56 4.57
C ALA A 504 -3.62 12.99 4.69
N SER A 505 -4.00 13.69 5.77
CA SER A 505 -3.68 15.11 5.99
C SER A 505 -3.71 15.50 7.47
N HIS A 506 -2.77 16.37 7.85
CA HIS A 506 -2.76 17.13 9.11
C HIS A 506 -3.29 18.57 8.95
N ASN A 507 -3.50 19.05 7.72
CA ASN A 507 -4.13 20.35 7.50
C ASN A 507 -5.63 20.24 7.80
N ARG A 508 -6.07 20.90 8.88
CA ARG A 508 -7.46 20.92 9.36
C ARG A 508 -8.44 21.39 8.30
N ASP A 509 -8.06 22.39 7.50
CA ASP A 509 -8.95 23.00 6.50
C ASP A 509 -9.34 22.01 5.40
N SER A 510 -8.38 21.20 4.91
CA SER A 510 -8.64 20.05 4.04
C SER A 510 -9.56 18.99 4.69
N VAL A 511 -9.46 18.77 6.00
CA VAL A 511 -10.32 17.81 6.72
C VAL A 511 -11.75 18.34 6.86
N ILE A 512 -11.92 19.62 7.25
CA ILE A 512 -13.22 20.29 7.31
C ILE A 512 -13.87 20.31 5.94
N LEU A 513 -13.15 20.72 4.89
CA LEU A 513 -13.63 20.70 3.50
C LEU A 513 -14.07 19.30 3.04
N THR A 514 -13.43 18.24 3.53
CA THR A 514 -13.85 16.86 3.24
C THR A 514 -15.18 16.54 3.92
N ILE A 515 -15.34 16.92 5.19
CA ILE A 515 -16.58 16.72 5.95
C ILE A 515 -17.74 17.53 5.33
N GLU A 516 -17.52 18.80 5.03
CA GLU A 516 -18.54 19.67 4.40
C GLU A 516 -19.00 19.11 3.06
N GLU A 517 -18.08 18.58 2.23
CA GLU A 517 -18.46 17.89 0.99
C GLU A 517 -19.13 16.53 1.25
N MET A 518 -18.76 15.76 2.28
CA MET A 518 -19.48 14.52 2.65
C MET A 518 -20.93 14.81 3.08
N GLU A 519 -21.14 15.78 3.99
CA GLU A 519 -22.45 16.19 4.48
C GLU A 519 -23.35 16.70 3.33
N LYS A 520 -22.80 17.58 2.49
CA LYS A 520 -23.44 18.16 1.29
C LYS A 520 -23.80 17.13 0.21
N ASN A 521 -23.01 16.05 0.09
CA ASN A 521 -23.27 14.96 -0.87
C ASN A 521 -23.97 13.74 -0.20
N HIS A 522 -24.43 13.90 1.06
CA HIS A 522 -25.14 12.90 1.86
C HIS A 522 -24.39 11.56 2.01
N ILE A 523 -23.07 11.63 2.21
CA ILE A 523 -22.23 10.46 2.52
C ILE A 523 -22.11 10.33 4.03
N SER A 524 -22.62 9.23 4.60
CA SER A 524 -22.58 8.99 6.05
C SER A 524 -21.13 8.90 6.57
N PRO A 525 -20.80 9.48 7.75
CA PRO A 525 -19.49 9.26 8.39
C PRO A 525 -19.20 7.77 8.62
N HIS A 526 -20.22 7.01 9.02
CA HIS A 526 -20.18 5.58 9.28
C HIS A 526 -20.13 4.70 8.01
N SER A 527 -20.14 5.30 6.80
CA SER A 527 -20.12 4.55 5.53
C SER A 527 -18.85 3.73 5.30
N GLY A 528 -17.74 4.14 5.92
CA GLY A 528 -16.41 3.54 5.74
C GLY A 528 -15.78 3.77 4.36
N VAL A 529 -16.41 4.54 3.45
CA VAL A 529 -15.88 4.77 2.09
C VAL A 529 -14.93 5.97 2.00
N VAL A 530 -14.97 6.88 2.98
CA VAL A 530 -13.99 7.95 3.17
C VAL A 530 -13.26 7.71 4.49
N LEU A 531 -11.95 7.51 4.40
CA LEU A 531 -11.04 7.27 5.52
C LEU A 531 -10.23 8.55 5.80
N PHE A 532 -9.79 8.75 7.04
CA PHE A 532 -8.98 9.91 7.42
C PHE A 532 -7.66 9.46 8.05
N GLY A 533 -6.53 9.92 7.50
CA GLY A 533 -5.19 9.47 7.91
C GLY A 533 -4.35 10.60 8.52
N GLN A 534 -3.79 10.36 9.70
CA GLN A 534 -2.79 11.23 10.34
C GLN A 534 -1.58 10.40 10.79
N LEU A 535 -0.40 11.00 10.88
CA LEU A 535 0.75 10.41 11.60
C LEU A 535 0.42 10.24 13.09
N PHE A 536 0.96 9.18 13.70
CA PHE A 536 0.87 8.93 15.14
C PHE A 536 1.49 10.09 15.96
N SER A 537 0.86 10.41 17.09
CA SER A 537 1.19 11.53 17.97
C SER A 537 1.25 12.92 17.32
N MET A 538 0.63 13.15 16.17
CA MET A 538 0.57 14.46 15.50
C MET A 538 -0.87 14.85 15.15
N GLN A 539 -1.30 16.04 15.59
CA GLN A 539 -2.67 16.56 15.45
C GLN A 539 -3.72 15.55 15.94
N ASP A 540 -3.54 15.06 17.17
CA ASP A 540 -4.38 13.98 17.71
C ASP A 540 -5.82 14.46 17.91
N GLN A 541 -6.03 15.74 18.21
CA GLN A 541 -7.37 16.35 18.31
C GLN A 541 -8.23 16.11 17.07
N ILE A 542 -7.63 16.12 15.87
CA ILE A 542 -8.33 15.83 14.62
C ILE A 542 -8.78 14.36 14.59
N SER A 543 -7.86 13.43 14.82
CA SER A 543 -8.14 11.99 14.76
C SER A 543 -9.16 11.53 15.80
N TYR A 544 -9.07 12.05 17.03
CA TYR A 544 -10.01 11.75 18.13
C TYR A 544 -11.40 12.35 17.89
N THR A 545 -11.49 13.59 17.38
CA THR A 545 -12.79 14.19 17.01
C THR A 545 -13.47 13.38 15.90
N LEU A 546 -12.73 13.05 14.84
CA LEU A 546 -13.24 12.23 13.73
C LEU A 546 -13.79 10.88 14.21
N ALA A 547 -13.02 10.16 15.03
CA ALA A 547 -13.45 8.87 15.58
C ALA A 547 -14.71 9.00 16.46
N ARG A 548 -14.81 10.06 17.29
CA ARG A 548 -16.00 10.30 18.14
C ARG A 548 -17.28 10.62 17.34
N HIS A 549 -17.14 11.21 16.14
CA HIS A 549 -18.26 11.42 15.21
C HIS A 549 -18.45 10.28 14.20
N GLY A 550 -17.82 9.12 14.43
CA GLY A 550 -18.05 7.90 13.65
C GLY A 550 -17.33 7.83 12.30
N TYR A 551 -16.43 8.78 12.00
CA TYR A 551 -15.59 8.73 10.81
C TYR A 551 -14.48 7.69 10.96
N ALA A 552 -14.13 7.01 9.86
CA ALA A 552 -13.06 6.03 9.83
C ALA A 552 -11.67 6.67 9.94
N ALA A 553 -11.25 7.00 11.16
CA ALA A 553 -9.96 7.60 11.49
C ALA A 553 -8.84 6.57 11.61
N TYR A 554 -7.64 6.94 11.15
CA TYR A 554 -6.43 6.11 11.13
C TYR A 554 -5.20 6.87 11.61
N LYS A 555 -4.38 6.21 12.44
CA LYS A 555 -3.00 6.63 12.72
C LYS A 555 -2.00 5.79 11.95
N TYR A 556 -1.10 6.46 11.23
CA TYR A 556 0.08 5.87 10.64
C TYR A 556 1.11 5.64 11.76
N LEU A 557 1.37 4.37 12.08
CA LEU A 557 2.03 3.89 13.28
C LEU A 557 3.35 3.19 12.92
N PRO A 558 4.50 3.87 13.04
CA PRO A 558 5.81 3.30 12.79
C PRO A 558 6.16 2.24 13.84
N TYR A 559 6.75 1.14 13.42
CA TYR A 559 7.26 0.10 14.33
C TYR A 559 8.48 -0.59 13.70
N GLY A 560 9.33 -1.18 14.55
CA GLY A 560 10.62 -1.76 14.15
C GLY A 560 11.71 -1.46 15.17
N MET A 561 12.91 -1.96 14.92
CA MET A 561 14.05 -1.77 15.82
C MET A 561 14.53 -0.30 15.83
N ILE A 562 15.19 0.12 16.91
CA ILE A 562 15.55 1.53 17.10
C ILE A 562 16.50 2.07 16.02
N ASP A 563 17.44 1.25 15.55
CA ASP A 563 18.33 1.54 14.43
C ASP A 563 17.59 1.67 13.10
N GLU A 564 16.60 0.80 12.85
CA GLU A 564 15.73 0.86 11.66
C GLU A 564 14.89 2.16 11.63
N VAL A 565 14.33 2.59 12.76
CA VAL A 565 13.46 3.79 12.82
C VAL A 565 14.20 5.12 12.94
N ILE A 566 15.53 5.15 13.19
CA ILE A 566 16.27 6.41 13.38
C ILE A 566 16.13 7.39 12.19
N PRO A 567 16.21 6.97 10.92
CA PRO A 567 15.95 7.84 9.77
C PRO A 567 14.54 8.44 9.77
N TYR A 568 13.52 7.63 10.13
CA TYR A 568 12.14 8.10 10.30
C TYR A 568 12.02 9.13 11.43
N LEU A 569 12.62 8.87 12.59
CA LEU A 569 12.59 9.77 13.76
C LEU A 569 13.29 11.10 13.47
N LEU A 570 14.41 11.09 12.73
CA LEU A 570 15.09 12.30 12.27
C LEU A 570 14.21 13.12 11.31
N ARG A 571 13.53 12.48 10.35
CA ARG A 571 12.56 13.15 9.47
C ARG A 571 11.40 13.77 10.26
N ARG A 572 10.83 13.05 11.23
CA ARG A 572 9.78 13.59 12.13
C ARG A 572 10.28 14.73 13.01
N ALA A 573 11.52 14.69 13.50
CA ALA A 573 12.10 15.79 14.27
C ALA A 573 12.30 17.04 13.40
N GLN A 574 12.77 16.88 12.17
CA GLN A 574 12.95 17.97 11.20
C GLN A 574 11.61 18.61 10.79
N GLU A 575 10.63 17.79 10.40
CA GLU A 575 9.27 18.28 10.08
C GLU A 575 8.60 18.96 11.28
N ASN A 576 8.67 18.36 12.47
CA ASN A 576 8.15 19.03 13.65
C ASN A 576 8.92 20.34 13.93
N SER A 577 10.23 20.42 13.71
CA SER A 577 10.98 21.67 13.91
C SER A 577 10.53 22.81 12.97
N SER A 578 10.13 22.51 11.73
CA SER A 578 9.60 23.50 10.79
C SER A 578 8.12 23.85 11.06
N ILE A 579 7.32 22.88 11.52
CA ILE A 579 5.90 23.06 11.85
C ILE A 579 5.69 23.67 13.26
N LEU A 580 6.64 23.54 14.19
CA LEU A 580 6.56 24.06 15.58
C LEU A 580 6.59 25.59 15.69
N GLY A 581 6.94 26.29 14.61
CA GLY A 581 6.72 27.74 14.48
C GLY A 581 5.29 28.12 14.07
N GLY A 582 4.47 27.15 13.66
CA GLY A 582 3.08 27.33 13.24
C GLY A 582 2.11 27.38 14.44
N PRO A 583 1.02 28.18 14.33
CA PRO A 583 0.11 28.42 15.45
C PRO A 583 -0.62 27.18 15.96
N GLY A 584 -0.90 26.19 15.10
CA GLY A 584 -1.61 24.96 15.46
C GLY A 584 -0.88 24.12 16.51
N VAL A 585 0.40 23.80 16.29
CA VAL A 585 1.20 22.98 17.23
C VAL A 585 1.62 23.79 18.46
N ALA A 586 1.77 25.11 18.33
CA ALA A 586 1.94 25.99 19.49
C ALA A 586 0.73 25.93 20.44
N HIS A 587 -0.49 25.90 19.89
CA HIS A 587 -1.72 25.76 20.68
C HIS A 587 -1.92 24.32 21.22
N GLU A 588 -1.69 23.27 20.42
CA GLU A 588 -1.78 21.87 20.86
C GLU A 588 -0.86 21.61 22.08
N ARG A 589 0.35 22.19 22.08
CA ARG A 589 1.26 22.21 23.25
C ARG A 589 0.71 22.96 24.45
N GLN A 590 0.01 24.08 24.25
CA GLN A 590 -0.60 24.83 25.35
C GLN A 590 -1.71 24.01 26.03
N LEU A 591 -2.55 23.33 25.25
CA LEU A 591 -3.57 22.40 25.77
C LEU A 591 -2.94 21.27 26.59
N MET A 592 -1.90 20.62 26.06
CA MET A 592 -1.15 19.58 26.78
C MET A 592 -0.56 20.09 28.10
N TRP A 593 -0.01 21.31 28.11
CA TRP A 593 0.56 21.92 29.32
C TRP A 593 -0.51 22.28 30.36
N ASP A 594 -1.62 22.91 29.96
CA ASP A 594 -2.70 23.25 30.88
C ASP A 594 -3.43 22.00 31.39
N GLU A 595 -3.54 20.94 30.58
CA GLU A 595 -4.06 19.64 31.02
C GLU A 595 -3.13 18.97 32.05
N LEU A 596 -1.82 18.91 31.78
CA LEU A 596 -0.82 18.40 32.72
C LEU A 596 -0.83 19.19 34.04
N LYS A 597 -0.92 20.52 33.95
CA LYS A 597 -1.04 21.44 35.10
C LYS A 597 -2.35 21.25 35.87
N ASN A 598 -3.48 21.02 35.19
CA ASN A 598 -4.76 20.71 35.84
C ASN A 598 -4.69 19.39 36.61
N ARG A 599 -4.02 18.35 36.06
CA ARG A 599 -3.80 17.08 36.74
C ARG A 599 -2.91 17.22 37.98
N ILE A 600 -1.78 17.92 37.85
CA ILE A 600 -0.84 18.18 38.96
C ILE A 600 -1.50 19.03 40.07
N THR A 601 -2.38 19.98 39.72
CA THR A 601 -3.06 20.85 40.69
C THR A 601 -4.40 20.31 41.20
N GLY A 602 -4.77 19.06 40.87
CA GLY A 602 -6.02 18.43 41.31
C GLY A 602 -7.30 19.06 40.72
N LYS A 603 -7.17 19.85 39.65
CA LYS A 603 -8.27 20.52 38.94
C LYS A 603 -8.83 19.74 37.76
N ALA A 604 -8.11 18.71 37.29
CA ALA A 604 -8.61 17.84 36.23
C ALA A 604 -9.81 17.03 36.73
N THR A 605 -10.96 17.19 36.08
CA THR A 605 -12.04 16.21 36.13
C THR A 605 -11.53 14.88 35.59
N LYS A 606 -11.96 13.75 36.17
CA LYS A 606 -11.65 12.45 35.58
C LYS A 606 -12.21 12.40 34.15
N PRO A 607 -11.44 11.92 33.15
CA PRO A 607 -11.92 11.77 31.79
C PRO A 607 -12.98 10.66 31.74
N ASP A 608 -14.17 11.00 31.25
CA ASP A 608 -15.18 10.02 30.83
C ASP A 608 -14.96 9.72 29.34
N VAL A 609 -13.92 8.92 29.07
CA VAL A 609 -13.46 8.52 27.73
C VAL A 609 -13.66 7.01 27.52
N SER A 610 -14.46 6.38 28.37
CA SER A 610 -14.96 5.03 28.18
C SER A 610 -16.01 4.98 27.07
N VAL A 611 -15.56 4.71 25.84
CA VAL A 611 -16.40 3.99 24.87
C VAL A 611 -16.67 2.61 25.50
N ASN A 612 -17.87 2.39 26.04
CA ASN A 612 -18.17 1.20 26.84
C ASN A 612 -18.27 -0.05 25.96
N THR A 613 -17.13 -0.73 25.79
CA THR A 613 -17.03 -2.04 25.14
C THR A 613 -17.57 -3.13 26.08
N THR A 614 -18.89 -3.34 26.09
CA THR A 614 -19.53 -4.40 26.88
C THR A 614 -20.50 -5.27 26.06
N ALA A 615 -20.06 -6.53 25.86
CA ALA A 615 -20.79 -7.73 25.40
C ALA A 615 -21.03 -7.89 23.89
#